data_AF-A0A0S7ZCC8-F1
#
_entry.id   AF-A0A0S7ZCC8-F1
#
_cell.length_a   1.000
_cell.length_b   1.000
_cell.length_c   1.000
_cell.angle_alpha   90.00
_cell.angle_beta   90.00
_cell.angle_gamma   90.00
#
_symmetry.space_group_name_H-M   'P 1'
#
loop_
_entity.id
_entity.type
_entity.pdbx_description
1 polymer ?
#
loop_
_entity_poly.entity_id
_entity_poly.type
_entity_poly.pdbx_seq_one_letter_code
_entity_poly.pdbx_strand_id
1 'polypeptide(L)'
;MSISSYYYEVLGVKSTAGAEEIKRAYRGLVRRNHPDLFPETQKELQELKMIQINEAYARVTEKLSHAFIHEKVEDEAVQQEGEAGAWTMDESIRNTIGFHRDVQYAYYKQGFNNFSKAVNGIKTIERNVRLKNDLYYLRRFARSLYYLRKADMYFNTLLEEYPKSIWAYDASIKLKRIEFFNRFYRKILLNIERKFNGGKIA
;
A
#
# COMPACT_ATOMS: atom_id res chain seq x y z
N MET A 1 -23.53 5.75 3.07
CA MET A 1 -22.24 6.11 3.70
C MET A 1 -21.14 6.12 2.64
N SER A 2 -20.34 7.18 2.57
CA SER A 2 -19.16 7.20 1.68
C SER A 2 -18.08 6.27 2.26
N ILE A 3 -17.38 5.53 1.41
CA ILE A 3 -16.20 4.72 1.77
C ILE A 3 -15.17 5.56 2.56
N SER A 4 -15.10 6.87 2.29
CA SER A 4 -14.24 7.78 3.05
C SER A 4 -14.66 7.89 4.51
N SER A 5 -15.96 7.94 4.84
CA SER A 5 -16.46 8.12 6.22
C SER A 5 -16.09 6.93 7.10
N TYR A 6 -16.25 5.73 6.56
CA TYR A 6 -15.95 4.48 7.24
C TYR A 6 -14.51 4.43 7.79
N TYR A 7 -13.51 4.90 7.02
CA TYR A 7 -12.13 4.86 7.47
C TYR A 7 -11.83 5.86 8.59
N TYR A 8 -12.47 7.03 8.62
CA TYR A 8 -12.35 7.95 9.75
C TYR A 8 -13.03 7.39 11.01
N GLU A 9 -14.18 6.72 10.83
CA GLU A 9 -14.90 6.03 11.91
C GLU A 9 -14.08 4.88 12.52
N VAL A 10 -13.44 4.04 11.70
CA VAL A 10 -12.53 2.99 12.17
C VAL A 10 -11.39 3.56 13.02
N LEU A 11 -10.88 4.74 12.65
CA LEU A 11 -9.85 5.43 13.41
C LEU A 11 -10.40 6.19 14.63
N GLY A 12 -11.73 6.31 14.76
CA GLY A 12 -12.38 7.03 15.85
C GLY A 12 -12.15 8.54 15.79
N VAL A 13 -11.98 9.10 14.59
CA VAL A 13 -11.73 10.54 14.37
C VAL A 13 -12.78 11.14 13.44
N LYS A 14 -12.93 12.46 13.47
CA LYS A 14 -13.81 13.18 12.54
C LYS A 14 -13.23 13.16 11.12
N SER A 15 -14.09 13.25 10.11
CA SER A 15 -13.67 13.37 8.69
C SER A 15 -12.85 14.62 8.38
N THR A 16 -12.87 15.61 9.28
CA THR A 16 -12.08 16.85 9.24
C THR A 16 -10.80 16.78 10.09
N ALA A 17 -10.45 15.61 10.64
CA ALA A 17 -9.29 15.46 11.49
C ALA A 17 -7.99 15.76 10.74
N GLY A 18 -7.09 16.50 11.39
CA GLY A 18 -5.77 16.82 10.84
C GLY A 18 -4.81 15.62 10.91
N ALA A 19 -3.71 15.68 10.14
CA ALA A 19 -2.74 14.60 10.04
C ALA A 19 -2.20 14.12 11.40
N GLU A 20 -1.93 15.04 12.33
CA GLU A 20 -1.44 14.71 13.68
C GLU A 20 -2.49 14.01 14.55
N GLU A 21 -3.77 14.38 14.43
CA GLU A 21 -4.87 13.71 15.14
C GLU A 21 -5.03 12.27 14.66
N ILE A 22 -5.02 12.07 13.33
CA ILE A 22 -5.09 10.76 12.70
C ILE A 22 -3.92 9.86 13.11
N LYS A 23 -2.70 10.40 13.14
CA LYS A 23 -1.50 9.66 13.62
C LYS A 23 -1.64 9.26 15.08
N ARG A 24 -2.10 10.16 15.96
CA ARG A 24 -2.30 9.86 17.38
C ARG A 24 -3.35 8.77 17.58
N ALA A 25 -4.48 8.88 16.89
CA ALA A 25 -5.57 7.91 16.95
C ALA A 25 -5.10 6.52 16.49
N TYR A 26 -4.42 6.45 15.34
CA TYR A 26 -3.83 5.21 14.83
C TYR A 26 -2.87 4.56 15.84
N ARG A 27 -1.89 5.31 16.37
CA ARG A 27 -0.94 4.77 17.36
C ARG A 27 -1.65 4.27 18.62
N GLY A 28 -2.69 4.97 19.07
CA GLY A 28 -3.50 4.53 20.22
C GLY A 28 -4.32 3.27 19.94
N LEU A 29 -4.84 3.11 18.74
CA LEU A 29 -5.57 1.90 18.33
C LEU A 29 -4.65 0.69 18.16
N VAL A 30 -3.48 0.88 17.56
CA VAL A 30 -2.46 -0.18 17.42
C VAL A 30 -2.03 -0.70 18.78
N ARG A 31 -1.69 0.20 19.73
CA ARG A 31 -1.30 -0.23 21.09
C ARG A 31 -2.40 -1.00 21.81
N ARG A 32 -3.67 -0.63 21.62
CA ARG A 32 -4.81 -1.26 22.32
C ARG A 32 -5.26 -2.58 21.69
N ASN A 33 -5.07 -2.74 20.38
CA ASN A 33 -5.54 -3.92 19.64
C ASN A 33 -4.40 -4.87 19.26
N HIS A 34 -3.22 -4.65 19.82
CA HIS A 34 -2.05 -5.47 19.54
C HIS A 34 -2.28 -6.93 20.00
N PRO A 35 -2.14 -7.94 19.12
CA PRO A 35 -2.52 -9.33 19.43
C PRO A 35 -1.79 -9.91 20.64
N ASP A 36 -0.56 -9.47 20.95
CA ASP A 36 0.19 -9.92 22.14
C ASP A 36 -0.47 -9.54 23.47
N LEU A 37 -1.38 -8.56 23.48
CA LEU A 37 -2.13 -8.20 24.68
C LEU A 37 -3.33 -9.13 24.93
N PHE A 38 -3.59 -10.07 24.02
CA PHE A 38 -4.77 -10.90 24.03
C PHE A 38 -4.41 -12.39 24.10
N PRO A 39 -5.27 -13.21 24.73
CA PRO A 39 -5.09 -14.66 24.76
C PRO A 39 -5.16 -15.24 23.35
N GLU A 40 -4.55 -16.41 23.15
CA GLU A 40 -4.43 -17.09 21.84
C GLU A 40 -5.77 -17.21 21.11
N THR A 41 -6.85 -17.52 21.84
CA THR A 41 -8.21 -17.66 21.30
C THR A 41 -8.80 -16.37 20.73
N GLN A 42 -8.20 -15.21 21.00
CA GLN A 42 -8.65 -13.89 20.53
C GLN A 42 -7.64 -13.23 19.58
N LYS A 43 -6.47 -13.81 19.37
CA LYS A 43 -5.42 -13.21 18.52
C LYS A 43 -5.89 -13.02 17.09
N GLU A 44 -6.53 -14.03 16.49
CA GLU A 44 -7.06 -13.94 15.12
C GLU A 44 -8.06 -12.78 14.95
N LEU A 45 -8.94 -12.57 15.92
CA LEU A 45 -9.89 -11.46 15.89
C LEU A 45 -9.17 -10.10 16.00
N GLN A 46 -8.15 -10.02 16.84
CA GLN A 46 -7.38 -8.79 17.04
C GLN A 46 -6.46 -8.49 15.84
N GLU A 47 -5.97 -9.52 15.16
CA GLU A 47 -5.30 -9.39 13.87
C GLU A 47 -6.24 -8.81 12.81
N LEU A 48 -7.49 -9.30 12.70
CA LEU A 48 -8.47 -8.73 11.77
C LEU A 48 -8.76 -7.25 12.09
N LYS A 49 -8.87 -6.89 13.38
CA LYS A 49 -9.00 -5.48 13.79
C LYS A 49 -7.76 -4.67 13.43
N MET A 50 -6.56 -5.22 13.64
CA MET A 50 -5.31 -4.56 13.29
C MET A 50 -5.20 -4.30 11.79
N ILE A 51 -5.62 -5.26 10.96
CA ILE A 51 -5.70 -5.11 9.49
C ILE A 51 -6.65 -3.97 9.13
N GLN A 52 -7.84 -3.93 9.74
CA GLN A 52 -8.84 -2.88 9.52
C GLN A 52 -8.30 -1.48 9.91
N ILE A 53 -7.65 -1.36 11.07
CA ILE A 53 -7.03 -0.12 11.55
C ILE A 53 -5.92 0.35 10.59
N ASN A 54 -5.08 -0.59 10.13
CA ASN A 54 -4.00 -0.30 9.18
C ASN A 54 -4.54 0.17 7.82
N GLU A 55 -5.58 -0.48 7.30
CA GLU A 55 -6.22 -0.08 6.04
C GLU A 55 -6.85 1.31 6.16
N ALA A 56 -7.58 1.57 7.24
CA ALA A 56 -8.21 2.86 7.48
C ALA A 56 -7.19 4.00 7.54
N TYR A 57 -6.11 3.81 8.30
CA TYR A 57 -5.02 4.77 8.36
C TYR A 57 -4.38 5.03 7.00
N ALA A 58 -4.11 3.98 6.21
CA ALA A 58 -3.52 4.13 4.88
C ALA A 58 -4.41 4.97 3.94
N ARG A 59 -5.71 4.72 3.95
CA ARG A 59 -6.70 5.39 3.09
C ARG A 59 -6.90 6.85 3.46
N VAL A 60 -7.00 7.14 4.75
CA VAL A 60 -7.14 8.51 5.25
C VAL A 60 -5.90 9.32 4.94
N THR A 61 -4.71 8.74 5.14
CA THR A 61 -3.43 9.43 4.87
C THR A 61 -3.22 9.67 3.38
N GLU A 62 -3.55 8.70 2.51
CA GLU A 62 -3.52 8.86 1.05
C GLU A 62 -4.43 10.03 0.62
N LYS A 63 -5.66 10.11 1.15
CA LYS A 63 -6.58 11.19 0.82
C LYS A 63 -6.07 12.56 1.29
N LEU A 64 -5.55 12.64 2.51
CA LEU A 64 -4.95 13.89 3.02
C LEU A 64 -3.80 14.35 2.15
N SER A 65 -2.92 13.43 1.75
CA SER A 65 -1.80 13.77 0.87
C SER A 65 -2.25 14.22 -0.53
N HIS A 66 -3.30 13.63 -1.09
CA HIS A 66 -3.88 14.08 -2.35
C HIS A 66 -4.58 15.44 -2.23
N ALA A 67 -5.27 15.72 -1.12
CA ALA A 67 -5.88 17.02 -0.85
C ALA A 67 -4.81 18.11 -0.72
N PHE A 68 -3.71 17.82 0.00
CA PHE A 68 -2.59 18.73 0.18
C PHE A 68 -1.87 19.07 -1.13
N ILE A 69 -1.78 18.11 -2.06
CA ILE A 69 -1.25 18.34 -3.41
C ILE A 69 -2.20 19.24 -4.22
N HIS A 70 -3.52 19.03 -4.14
CA HIS A 70 -4.48 19.87 -4.85
C HIS A 70 -4.49 21.32 -4.35
N GLU A 71 -4.41 21.53 -3.03
CA GLU A 71 -4.36 22.86 -2.41
C GLU A 71 -3.11 23.64 -2.84
N LYS A 72 -1.93 22.99 -2.87
CA LYS A 72 -0.69 23.63 -3.36
C LYS A 72 -0.71 23.94 -4.85
N VAL A 73 -1.32 23.09 -5.67
CA VAL A 73 -1.38 23.29 -7.13
C VAL A 73 -2.33 24.44 -7.50
N GLU A 74 -3.32 24.75 -6.66
CA GLU A 74 -4.19 25.92 -6.85
C GLU A 74 -3.49 27.24 -6.49
N ASP A 75 -2.62 27.26 -5.47
CA ASP A 75 -1.81 28.44 -5.11
C ASP A 75 -0.60 28.66 -6.04
N GLU A 76 -0.01 27.59 -6.59
CA GLU A 76 1.18 27.65 -7.46
C GLU A 76 0.86 27.89 -8.95
N ALA A 77 -0.42 27.88 -9.35
CA ALA A 77 -0.85 28.13 -10.74
C ALA A 77 -0.69 29.59 -11.23
N VAL A 78 -0.14 30.50 -10.40
CA VAL A 78 0.07 31.90 -10.78
C VAL A 78 1.50 32.21 -11.25
N GLN A 79 2.51 31.36 -11.04
CA GLN A 79 3.87 31.68 -11.53
C GLN A 79 4.67 30.45 -11.99
N GLN A 80 4.96 30.47 -13.30
CA GLN A 80 6.05 29.79 -14.04
C GLN A 80 5.86 28.36 -14.56
N GLU A 81 5.81 28.29 -15.90
CA GLU A 81 6.11 27.13 -16.73
C GLU A 81 7.62 26.82 -16.68
N GLY A 82 7.98 25.58 -16.32
CA GLY A 82 9.34 25.06 -16.47
C GLY A 82 9.73 24.07 -15.38
N GLU A 83 10.24 22.91 -15.81
CA GLU A 83 10.80 21.81 -14.99
C GLU A 83 9.79 20.85 -14.33
N ALA A 84 9.54 19.75 -15.06
CA ALA A 84 8.89 18.54 -14.58
C ALA A 84 9.76 17.82 -13.52
N GLY A 85 9.79 18.39 -12.32
CA GLY A 85 10.32 17.76 -11.11
C GLY A 85 9.33 16.73 -10.58
N ALA A 86 9.76 15.48 -10.51
CA ALA A 86 9.03 14.42 -9.83
C ALA A 86 8.92 14.73 -8.33
N TRP A 87 7.88 15.47 -7.94
CA TRP A 87 7.49 15.67 -6.55
C TRP A 87 7.13 14.32 -5.93
N THR A 88 8.12 13.67 -5.30
CA THR A 88 7.88 12.45 -4.55
C THR A 88 7.05 12.79 -3.32
N MET A 89 6.07 11.93 -3.03
CA MET A 89 5.17 12.01 -1.88
C MET A 89 5.98 12.12 -0.57
N ASP A 90 6.20 13.37 -0.21
CA ASP A 90 6.53 13.96 1.07
C ASP A 90 7.52 13.21 1.96
N GLU A 91 8.79 13.59 1.80
CA GLU A 91 9.89 13.31 2.72
C GLU A 91 9.59 13.81 4.15
N SER A 92 8.70 14.80 4.32
CA SER A 92 8.22 15.25 5.63
C SER A 92 7.24 14.25 6.28
N ILE A 93 6.33 13.58 5.54
CA ILE A 93 5.53 12.47 6.11
C ILE A 93 6.45 11.31 6.50
N ARG A 94 7.47 11.02 5.69
CA ARG A 94 8.47 9.97 5.98
C ARG A 94 9.28 10.29 7.24
N ASN A 95 9.64 11.55 7.46
CA ASN A 95 10.38 12.03 8.63
C ASN A 95 9.49 12.32 9.86
N THR A 96 8.18 12.56 9.68
CA THR A 96 7.21 12.80 10.77
C THR A 96 6.56 11.50 11.27
N ILE A 97 6.70 10.39 10.53
CA ILE A 97 6.63 9.05 11.09
C ILE A 97 7.92 8.86 11.90
N GLY A 98 8.01 9.55 13.03
CA GLY A 98 9.12 9.42 13.95
C GLY A 98 9.39 7.94 14.16
N PHE A 99 10.65 7.54 13.97
CA PHE A 99 11.19 6.22 14.23
C PHE A 99 10.27 5.44 15.15
N HIS A 100 9.40 4.57 14.60
CA HIS A 100 8.97 3.43 15.39
C HIS A 100 10.30 2.74 15.71
N ARG A 101 10.76 2.85 16.97
CA ARG A 101 12.02 2.22 17.41
C ARG A 101 11.97 0.70 17.24
N ASP A 102 10.78 0.17 16.98
CA ASP A 102 10.52 -1.19 16.56
C ASP A 102 10.90 -1.42 15.09
N VAL A 103 12.08 -2.01 14.91
CA VAL A 103 12.63 -2.44 13.61
C VAL A 103 11.67 -3.38 12.88
N GLN A 104 10.92 -4.21 13.61
CA GLN A 104 9.97 -5.17 13.03
C GLN A 104 8.81 -4.45 12.34
N TYR A 105 8.25 -3.43 13.01
CA TYR A 105 7.22 -2.59 12.41
C TYR A 105 7.75 -1.84 11.18
N ALA A 106 9.01 -1.39 11.19
CA ALA A 106 9.58 -0.70 10.05
C ALA A 106 9.63 -1.59 8.80
N TYR A 107 10.11 -2.84 8.95
CA TYR A 107 10.09 -3.83 7.87
C TYR A 107 8.67 -4.10 7.37
N TYR A 108 7.74 -4.38 8.29
CA TYR A 108 6.34 -4.59 7.96
C TYR A 108 5.72 -3.41 7.20
N LYS A 109 5.94 -2.19 7.69
CA LYS A 109 5.36 -0.97 7.12
C LYS A 109 5.88 -0.70 5.71
N GLN A 110 7.18 -0.90 5.49
CA GLN A 110 7.75 -0.77 4.15
C GLN A 110 7.20 -1.84 3.20
N GLY A 111 7.06 -3.09 3.66
CA GLY A 111 6.40 -4.14 2.90
C GLY A 111 4.97 -3.78 2.53
N PHE A 112 4.17 -3.34 3.51
CA PHE A 112 2.78 -2.95 3.34
C PHE A 112 2.61 -1.79 2.35
N ASN A 113 3.44 -0.77 2.44
CA ASN A 113 3.38 0.39 1.55
C ASN A 113 3.65 -0.01 0.09
N ASN A 114 4.65 -0.87 -0.15
CA ASN A 114 4.93 -1.38 -1.49
C ASN A 114 3.80 -2.30 -1.98
N PHE A 115 3.31 -3.19 -1.12
CA PHE A 115 2.18 -4.07 -1.44
C PHE A 115 0.94 -3.28 -1.86
N SER A 116 0.63 -2.20 -1.13
CA SER A 116 -0.52 -1.33 -1.44
C SER A 116 -0.37 -0.62 -2.78
N LYS A 117 0.83 -0.08 -3.08
CA LYS A 117 1.15 0.52 -4.38
C LYS A 117 0.99 -0.49 -5.52
N ALA A 118 1.48 -1.73 -5.33
CA ALA A 118 1.29 -2.79 -6.29
C ALA A 118 -0.19 -3.04 -6.55
N VAL A 119 -0.96 -3.40 -5.50
CA VAL A 119 -2.39 -3.74 -5.59
C VAL A 119 -3.22 -2.63 -6.24
N ASN A 120 -2.96 -1.37 -5.91
CA ASN A 120 -3.63 -0.23 -6.54
C ASN A 120 -3.31 -0.15 -8.04
N GLY A 121 -2.06 -0.42 -8.43
CA GLY A 121 -1.66 -0.56 -9.83
C GLY A 121 -2.43 -1.65 -10.55
N ILE A 122 -2.54 -2.84 -9.95
CA ILE A 122 -3.31 -3.99 -10.49
C ILE A 122 -4.78 -3.64 -10.67
N LYS A 123 -5.43 -3.10 -9.63
CA LYS A 123 -6.85 -2.73 -9.67
C LYS A 123 -7.13 -1.69 -10.75
N THR A 124 -6.21 -0.74 -10.96
CA THR A 124 -6.37 0.27 -12.01
C THR A 124 -6.29 -0.34 -13.40
N ILE A 125 -5.45 -1.37 -13.57
CA ILE A 125 -5.36 -2.15 -14.80
C ILE A 125 -6.66 -2.92 -15.07
N GLU A 126 -7.19 -3.61 -14.05
CA GLU A 126 -8.44 -4.39 -14.15
C GLU A 126 -9.65 -3.52 -14.53
N ARG A 127 -9.73 -2.29 -14.02
CA ARG A 127 -10.82 -1.35 -14.34
C ARG A 127 -10.77 -0.82 -15.77
N ASN A 128 -9.58 -0.76 -16.38
CA ASN A 128 -9.38 -0.16 -17.71
C ASN A 128 -9.15 -1.23 -18.79
N VAL A 129 -10.10 -2.18 -18.89
CA VAL A 129 -10.06 -3.35 -19.79
C VAL A 129 -9.85 -2.99 -21.26
N ARG A 130 -10.22 -1.76 -21.69
CA ARG A 130 -10.09 -1.29 -23.08
C ARG A 130 -8.66 -1.02 -23.56
N LEU A 131 -7.66 -0.92 -22.66
CA LEU A 131 -6.27 -0.53 -23.02
C LEU A 131 -5.31 -1.72 -23.21
N LYS A 132 -5.84 -2.91 -23.53
CA LYS A 132 -5.10 -4.18 -23.51
C LYS A 132 -3.91 -4.32 -24.49
N ASN A 133 -3.67 -3.35 -25.38
CA ASN A 133 -2.64 -3.44 -26.42
C ASN A 133 -1.56 -2.33 -26.39
N ASP A 134 -1.57 -1.42 -25.42
CA ASP A 134 -0.61 -0.30 -25.42
C ASP A 134 0.56 -0.50 -24.46
N LEU A 135 1.73 -0.01 -24.87
CA LEU A 135 2.97 0.10 -24.07
C LEU A 135 2.73 0.68 -22.66
N TYR A 136 1.70 1.51 -22.51
CA TYR A 136 1.20 2.03 -21.24
C TYR A 136 0.78 0.93 -20.25
N TYR A 137 0.02 -0.07 -20.69
CA TYR A 137 -0.41 -1.20 -19.88
C TYR A 137 0.80 -1.99 -19.36
N LEU A 138 1.73 -2.30 -20.26
CA LEU A 138 2.95 -3.04 -19.93
C LEU A 138 3.83 -2.28 -18.92
N ARG A 139 3.96 -0.95 -19.07
CA ARG A 139 4.69 -0.10 -18.11
C ARG A 139 4.04 -0.11 -16.73
N ARG A 140 2.71 0.03 -16.63
CA ARG A 140 2.01 -0.01 -15.32
C ARG A 140 2.08 -1.38 -14.67
N PHE A 141 1.99 -2.43 -15.49
CA PHE A 141 2.16 -3.80 -15.05
C PHE A 141 3.57 -4.04 -14.49
N ALA A 142 4.62 -3.66 -15.22
CA ALA A 142 6.01 -3.77 -14.78
C ALA A 142 6.25 -2.99 -13.48
N ARG A 143 5.64 -1.80 -13.33
CA ARG A 143 5.70 -1.02 -12.09
C ARG A 143 5.01 -1.72 -10.91
N SER A 144 3.90 -2.41 -11.15
CA SER A 144 3.21 -3.19 -10.11
C SER A 144 4.06 -4.39 -9.67
N LEU A 145 4.68 -5.11 -10.62
CA LEU A 145 5.64 -6.18 -10.33
C LEU A 145 6.83 -5.70 -9.51
N TYR A 146 7.39 -4.54 -9.84
CA TYR A 146 8.48 -3.93 -9.07
C TYR A 146 8.09 -3.71 -7.60
N TYR A 147 6.88 -3.21 -7.34
CA TYR A 147 6.39 -3.00 -5.98
C TYR A 147 6.08 -4.33 -5.28
N LEU A 148 5.56 -5.34 -5.98
CA LEU A 148 5.40 -6.69 -5.41
C LEU A 148 6.75 -7.26 -4.95
N ARG A 149 7.81 -7.14 -5.77
CA ARG A 149 9.15 -7.59 -5.41
C ARG A 149 9.70 -6.85 -4.18
N LYS A 150 9.50 -5.53 -4.09
CA LYS A 150 9.90 -4.78 -2.90
C LYS A 150 9.12 -5.20 -1.66
N ALA A 151 7.82 -5.42 -1.79
CA ALA A 151 6.98 -5.90 -0.70
C ALA A 151 7.43 -7.27 -0.21
N ASP A 152 7.69 -8.19 -1.14
CA ASP A 152 8.20 -9.53 -0.89
C ASP A 152 9.51 -9.50 -0.09
N MET A 153 10.50 -8.71 -0.54
CA MET A 153 11.76 -8.51 0.16
C MET A 153 11.55 -8.09 1.62
N TYR A 154 10.76 -7.04 1.85
CA TYR A 154 10.53 -6.53 3.21
C TYR A 154 9.79 -7.52 4.12
N PHE A 155 8.81 -8.26 3.57
CA PHE A 155 8.08 -9.26 4.35
C PHE A 155 8.92 -10.50 4.63
N ASN A 156 9.73 -10.97 3.68
CA ASN A 156 10.64 -12.08 3.92
C ASN A 156 11.72 -11.72 4.94
N THR A 157 12.35 -10.54 4.83
CA THR A 157 13.30 -10.08 5.85
C THR A 157 12.67 -10.01 7.24
N LEU A 158 11.42 -9.53 7.34
CA LEU A 158 10.68 -9.54 8.60
C LEU A 158 10.49 -10.96 9.16
N LEU A 159 10.12 -11.93 8.32
CA LEU A 159 9.90 -13.32 8.73
C LEU A 159 11.19 -14.05 9.09
N GLU A 160 12.28 -13.75 8.40
CA GLU A 160 13.60 -14.36 8.63
C GLU A 160 14.26 -13.81 9.89
N GLU A 161 14.32 -12.48 10.04
CA GLU A 161 14.98 -11.84 11.18
C GLU A 161 14.12 -11.83 12.44
N TYR A 162 12.79 -11.78 12.28
CA TYR A 162 11.83 -11.66 13.39
C TYR A 162 10.65 -12.63 13.23
N PRO A 163 10.88 -13.95 13.24
CA PRO A 163 9.81 -14.95 13.03
C PRO A 163 8.72 -14.91 14.11
N LYS A 164 9.04 -14.41 15.31
CA LYS A 164 8.09 -14.19 16.41
C LYS A 164 7.47 -12.80 16.39
N SER A 165 7.70 -12.03 15.33
CA SER A 165 7.10 -10.71 15.19
C SER A 165 5.59 -10.83 15.11
N ILE A 166 4.92 -9.92 15.79
CA ILE A 166 3.47 -9.73 15.71
C ILE A 166 2.97 -9.46 14.27
N TRP A 167 3.88 -8.98 13.42
CA TRP A 167 3.59 -8.64 12.03
C TRP A 167 3.82 -9.83 11.10
N ALA A 168 4.42 -10.91 11.60
CA ALA A 168 4.80 -12.08 10.81
C ALA A 168 3.58 -12.74 10.17
N TYR A 169 2.49 -12.92 10.91
CA TYR A 169 1.28 -13.54 10.38
C TYR A 169 0.71 -12.76 9.19
N ASP A 170 0.44 -11.47 9.35
CA ASP A 170 -0.13 -10.65 8.27
C ASP A 170 0.85 -10.49 7.08
N ALA A 171 2.16 -10.40 7.34
CA ALA A 171 3.18 -10.44 6.30
C ALA A 171 3.12 -11.76 5.50
N SER A 172 2.95 -12.91 6.17
CA SER A 172 2.83 -14.22 5.52
C SER A 172 1.58 -14.32 4.64
N ILE A 173 0.44 -13.75 5.08
CA ILE A 173 -0.78 -13.69 4.28
C ILE A 173 -0.57 -12.84 3.03
N LYS A 174 0.14 -11.71 3.16
CA LYS A 174 0.46 -10.86 2.00
C LYS A 174 1.46 -11.50 1.06
N LEU A 175 2.44 -12.26 1.56
CA LEU A 175 3.34 -13.05 0.72
C LEU A 175 2.59 -14.07 -0.12
N LYS A 176 1.66 -14.84 0.48
CA LYS A 176 0.78 -15.76 -0.28
C LYS A 176 0.01 -15.04 -1.40
N ARG A 177 -0.42 -13.80 -1.13
CA ARG A 177 -1.11 -12.96 -2.12
C ARG A 177 -0.17 -12.41 -3.19
N ILE A 178 1.06 -12.04 -2.85
CA ILE A 178 2.12 -11.66 -3.80
C ILE A 178 2.40 -12.83 -4.75
N GLU A 179 2.57 -14.05 -4.22
CA GLU A 179 2.79 -15.24 -5.03
C GLU A 179 1.63 -15.49 -6.00
N PHE A 180 0.39 -15.34 -5.53
CA PHE A 180 -0.79 -15.43 -6.39
C PHE A 180 -0.70 -14.45 -7.56
N PHE A 181 -0.39 -13.18 -7.30
CA PHE A 181 -0.21 -12.18 -8.36
C PHE A 181 0.94 -12.55 -9.30
N ASN A 182 2.08 -12.99 -8.78
CA ASN A 182 3.21 -13.42 -9.59
C ASN A 182 2.85 -14.59 -10.52
N ARG A 183 2.11 -15.59 -10.03
CA ARG A 183 1.62 -16.71 -10.87
C ARG A 183 0.65 -16.22 -11.95
N PHE A 184 -0.28 -15.33 -11.58
CA PHE A 184 -1.21 -14.72 -12.52
C PHE A 184 -0.49 -13.95 -13.63
N TYR A 185 0.55 -13.21 -13.26
CA TYR A 185 1.35 -12.39 -14.16
C TYR A 185 2.24 -13.19 -15.10
N ARG A 186 2.84 -14.28 -14.63
CA ARG A 186 3.55 -15.23 -15.51
C ARG A 186 2.61 -15.77 -16.60
N LYS A 187 1.37 -16.12 -16.25
CA LYS A 187 0.37 -16.58 -17.24
C LYS A 187 0.06 -15.50 -18.28
N ILE A 188 -0.10 -14.24 -17.88
CA ILE A 188 -0.33 -13.13 -18.82
C ILE A 188 0.86 -12.96 -19.77
N LEU A 189 2.09 -12.95 -19.24
CA LEU A 189 3.30 -12.79 -20.06
C LEU A 189 3.44 -13.93 -21.08
N LEU A 190 3.23 -15.18 -20.67
CA LEU A 190 3.26 -16.33 -21.57
C LEU A 190 2.21 -16.23 -22.69
N ASN A 191 1.00 -15.75 -22.36
CA ASN A 191 -0.05 -15.54 -23.36
C ASN A 191 0.28 -14.42 -24.34
N ILE A 192 0.92 -13.34 -23.87
CA ILE A 192 1.40 -12.25 -24.72
C ILE A 192 2.49 -12.76 -25.65
N GLU A 193 3.50 -13.44 -25.11
CA GLU A 193 4.62 -14.01 -25.89
C GLU A 193 4.12 -14.96 -26.99
N ARG A 194 3.15 -15.85 -26.67
CA ARG A 194 2.51 -16.72 -27.67
C ARG A 194 1.83 -15.93 -28.80
N LYS A 195 1.14 -14.82 -28.48
CA LYS A 195 0.50 -13.98 -29.52
C LYS A 195 1.53 -13.29 -30.41
N PHE A 196 2.63 -12.80 -29.84
CA PHE A 196 3.70 -12.17 -30.61
C PHE A 196 4.49 -13.17 -31.46
N ASN A 197 4.76 -14.37 -30.94
CA ASN A 197 5.47 -15.41 -31.67
C ASN A 197 4.59 -16.15 -32.70
N GLY A 198 3.28 -16.28 -32.44
CA GLY A 198 2.31 -16.85 -33.38
C GLY A 198 1.98 -15.96 -34.58
N GLY A 199 2.33 -14.67 -34.53
CA GLY A 199 2.22 -13.74 -35.67
C GLY A 199 3.47 -13.70 -36.56
N LYS A 200 4.51 -14.50 -36.28
CA LYS A 200 5.75 -14.58 -37.07
C LYS A 200 5.79 -15.77 -38.04
N ILE A 201 4.66 -16.47 -38.23
CA ILE A 201 4.51 -17.51 -39.26
C ILE A 201 3.28 -17.13 -40.10
N ALA A 202 3.48 -16.20 -41.03
CA ALA A 202 2.65 -15.96 -42.20
C ALA A 202 3.52 -15.28 -43.25
#